data_AF-A0A917CJ30-F1
#
_entry.id   AF-A0A917CJ30-F1
#
_cell.length_a   1.000
_cell.length_b   1.000
_cell.length_c   1.000
_cell.angle_alpha   90.00
_cell.angle_beta   90.00
_cell.angle_gamma   90.00
#
_symmetry.space_group_name_H-M   'P 1'
#
loop_
_entity.id
_entity.type
_entity.pdbx_description
1 polymer ?
#
loop_
_entity_poly.entity_id
_entity_poly.type
_entity_poly.pdbx_seq_one_letter_code
_entity_poly.pdbx_strand_id
1 'polypeptide(L)'
;MGGTNVDLTKDTRKYTQKYSLSSAAGVKALLRDRHRIGARRFKGDTAASDIIIDLHSAIESACLTERQAEAVALVYGLDVTQAEAARVMGVSQPAVAQFTDEAAERIAAVYQRWNYGEITVELEGNGATDEIV
;
A
#
# COMPACT_ATOMS: atom_id res chain seq x y z
N MET A 1 -14.96 -20.30 23.44
CA MET A 1 -14.54 -19.16 22.60
C MET A 1 -13.82 -19.75 21.40
N GLY A 2 -14.56 -20.02 20.32
CA GLY A 2 -14.01 -20.67 19.12
C GLY A 2 -13.08 -19.72 18.38
N GLY A 3 -11.79 -20.05 18.36
CA GLY A 3 -10.82 -19.37 17.52
C GLY A 3 -11.14 -19.70 16.06
N THR A 4 -11.80 -18.78 15.37
CA THR A 4 -11.83 -18.80 13.91
C THR A 4 -10.39 -18.62 13.46
N ASN A 5 -9.81 -19.65 12.85
CA ASN A 5 -8.59 -19.55 12.06
C ASN A 5 -8.90 -18.58 10.91
N VAL A 6 -8.72 -17.27 11.17
CA VAL A 6 -8.71 -16.26 10.13
C VAL A 6 -7.41 -16.50 9.39
N ASP A 7 -7.50 -16.96 8.14
CA ASP A 7 -6.36 -17.06 7.24
C ASP A 7 -5.74 -15.65 7.06
N LEU A 8 -4.78 -15.28 7.92
CA LEU A 8 -4.12 -13.97 7.88
C LEU A 8 -3.55 -13.67 6.48
N THR A 9 -3.03 -14.68 5.80
CA THR A 9 -2.45 -14.59 4.45
C THR A 9 -3.48 -14.24 3.37
N LYS A 10 -4.77 -14.56 3.58
CA LYS A 10 -5.83 -14.32 2.61
C LYS A 10 -6.28 -12.86 2.62
N ASP A 11 -6.33 -12.24 3.80
CA ASP A 11 -6.67 -10.82 3.94
C ASP A 11 -5.53 -9.90 3.48
N THR A 12 -4.27 -10.27 3.71
CA THR A 12 -3.12 -9.54 3.14
C THR A 12 -3.17 -9.55 1.60
N ARG A 13 -3.44 -10.71 0.98
CA ARG A 13 -3.63 -10.82 -0.48
C ARG A 13 -4.81 -9.99 -0.99
N LYS A 14 -5.90 -9.90 -0.22
CA LYS A 14 -7.07 -9.10 -0.56
C LYS A 14 -6.74 -7.60 -0.61
N TYR A 15 -5.92 -7.11 0.32
CA TYR A 15 -5.48 -5.71 0.29
C TYR A 15 -4.47 -5.45 -0.84
N THR A 16 -3.52 -6.37 -1.09
CA THR A 16 -2.60 -6.29 -2.23
C THR A 16 -3.34 -6.22 -3.58
N GLN A 17 -4.37 -7.07 -3.75
CA GLN A 17 -5.18 -7.10 -4.95
C GLN A 17 -6.10 -5.88 -5.07
N LYS A 18 -6.69 -5.42 -3.96
CA LYS A 18 -7.59 -4.26 -3.93
C LYS A 18 -6.88 -2.95 -4.29
N TYR A 19 -5.66 -2.74 -3.81
CA TYR A 19 -4.92 -1.50 -4.06
C TYR A 19 -3.95 -1.61 -5.23
N SER A 20 -3.73 -2.78 -5.83
CA SER A 20 -2.75 -2.96 -6.92
C SER A 20 -1.41 -2.26 -6.60
N LEU A 21 -0.77 -2.70 -5.51
CA LEU A 21 0.39 -2.03 -4.89
C LEU A 21 1.62 -1.87 -5.82
N SER A 22 1.63 -2.57 -6.96
CA SER A 22 2.62 -2.43 -8.02
C SER A 22 2.42 -1.18 -8.89
N SER A 23 1.32 -0.44 -8.75
CA SER A 23 1.01 0.77 -9.53
C SER A 23 1.03 2.03 -8.67
N ALA A 24 1.55 3.13 -9.23
CA ALA A 24 1.56 4.43 -8.57
C ALA A 24 0.15 4.91 -8.20
N ALA A 25 -0.86 4.65 -9.03
CA ALA A 25 -2.25 4.97 -8.72
C ALA A 25 -2.76 4.19 -7.49
N GLY A 26 -2.34 2.94 -7.38
CA GLY A 26 -2.63 2.07 -6.26
C GLY A 26 -2.02 2.55 -4.95
N VAL A 27 -0.75 2.94 -5.00
CA VAL A 27 -0.03 3.54 -3.86
C VAL A 27 -0.68 4.85 -3.40
N LYS A 28 -1.09 5.73 -4.32
CA LYS A 28 -1.81 6.97 -3.96
C LYS A 28 -3.15 6.69 -3.28
N ALA A 29 -3.88 5.67 -3.74
CA ALA A 29 -5.13 5.24 -3.10
C ALA A 29 -4.87 4.70 -1.68
N LEU A 30 -3.80 3.91 -1.49
CA LEU A 30 -3.39 3.41 -0.18
C LEU A 30 -2.97 4.55 0.76
N LEU A 31 -2.18 5.51 0.27
CA LEU A 31 -1.75 6.68 1.04
C LEU A 31 -2.94 7.55 1.49
N ARG A 32 -3.98 7.67 0.67
CA ARG A 32 -5.22 8.38 1.02
C ARG A 32 -6.05 7.61 2.06
N ASP A 33 -6.17 6.29 1.89
CA ASP A 33 -6.94 5.44 2.80
C ASP A 33 -6.17 5.07 4.10
N ARG A 34 -4.89 5.44 4.22
CA ARG A 34 -4.02 5.26 5.41
C ARG A 34 -4.75 5.50 6.72
N HIS A 35 -5.44 6.64 6.84
CA HIS A 35 -6.15 7.02 8.07
C HIS A 35 -7.32 6.09 8.39
N ARG A 36 -8.02 5.61 7.36
CA ARG A 36 -9.15 4.67 7.49
C ARG A 36 -8.67 3.26 7.83
N ILE A 37 -7.54 2.83 7.24
CA ILE A 37 -6.92 1.53 7.54
C ILE A 37 -6.33 1.56 8.96
N GLY A 38 -5.69 2.66 9.36
CA GLY A 38 -5.19 2.86 10.72
C GLY A 38 -6.31 2.80 11.76
N ALA A 39 -7.49 3.36 11.47
CA ALA A 39 -8.66 3.23 12.33
C ALA A 39 -9.18 1.77 12.44
N ARG A 40 -8.98 0.93 11.41
CA ARG A 40 -9.36 -0.49 11.42
C ARG A 40 -8.41 -1.36 12.26
N ARG A 41 -7.13 -1.00 12.34
CA ARG A 41 -6.17 -1.66 13.24
C ARG A 41 -6.67 -1.70 14.69
N PHE A 42 -7.26 -0.60 15.17
CA PHE A 42 -7.82 -0.54 16.53
C PHE A 42 -9.07 -1.41 16.74
N LYS A 43 -9.66 -1.93 15.66
CA LYS A 43 -10.79 -2.86 15.70
C LYS A 43 -10.38 -4.34 15.68
N GLY A 44 -9.08 -4.64 15.76
CA GLY A 44 -8.55 -6.00 15.75
C GLY A 44 -8.25 -6.57 14.35
N ASP A 45 -8.21 -5.73 13.32
CA ASP A 45 -7.77 -6.12 11.98
C ASP A 45 -6.24 -6.15 11.93
N THR A 46 -5.65 -7.35 12.06
CA THR A 46 -4.20 -7.55 12.02
C THR A 46 -3.63 -7.27 10.62
N ALA A 47 -4.37 -7.62 9.56
CA ALA A 47 -3.95 -7.38 8.17
C ALA A 47 -3.87 -5.86 7.86
N ALA A 48 -4.70 -5.04 8.51
CA ALA A 48 -4.57 -3.58 8.45
C ALA A 48 -3.28 -3.06 9.09
N SER A 49 -2.73 -3.77 10.08
CA SER A 49 -1.43 -3.41 10.67
C SER A 49 -0.28 -3.76 9.74
N ASP A 50 -0.32 -4.96 9.15
CA ASP A 50 0.71 -5.45 8.23
C ASP A 50 0.87 -4.52 7.02
N ILE A 51 -0.23 -4.14 6.37
CA ILE A 51 -0.15 -3.24 5.20
C ILE A 51 0.38 -1.84 5.55
N ILE A 52 0.16 -1.35 6.77
CA ILE A 52 0.71 -0.07 7.23
C ILE A 52 2.22 -0.22 7.50
N ILE A 53 2.64 -1.33 8.09
CA ILE A 53 4.06 -1.64 8.33
C ILE A 53 4.80 -1.76 6.99
N ASP A 54 4.20 -2.46 6.02
CA ASP A 54 4.73 -2.59 4.67
C ASP A 54 4.82 -1.23 3.99
N LEU A 55 3.79 -0.38 4.11
CA LEU A 55 3.80 0.97 3.56
C LEU A 55 4.91 1.84 4.15
N HIS A 56 5.10 1.82 5.47
CA HIS A 56 6.21 2.54 6.09
C HIS A 56 7.56 2.03 5.61
N SER A 57 7.75 0.71 5.60
CA SER A 57 8.98 0.08 5.13
C SER A 57 9.24 0.41 3.65
N ALA A 58 8.19 0.56 2.84
CA ALA A 58 8.28 0.87 1.42
C ALA A 58 8.66 2.34 1.21
N ILE A 59 8.10 3.25 2.00
CA ILE A 59 8.46 4.68 2.01
C ILE A 59 9.92 4.87 2.43
N GLU A 60 10.38 4.17 3.47
CA GLU A 60 11.79 4.21 3.91
C GLU A 60 12.74 3.67 2.83
N SER A 61 12.33 2.60 2.16
CA SER A 61 13.12 1.97 1.09
C SER A 61 13.07 2.73 -0.25
N ALA A 62 12.10 3.64 -0.44
CA ALA A 62 11.89 4.34 -1.70
C ALA A 62 12.92 5.46 -1.96
N CYS A 63 13.82 5.75 -1.01
CA CYS A 63 14.85 6.79 -1.11
C CYS A 63 14.28 8.11 -1.67
N LEU A 64 13.17 8.56 -1.11
CA LEU A 64 12.51 9.82 -1.49
C LEU A 64 13.44 10.99 -1.21
N THR A 65 13.42 12.01 -2.08
CA THR A 65 14.09 13.27 -1.77
C THR A 65 13.34 14.01 -0.66
N GLU A 66 14.02 14.91 0.05
CA GLU A 66 13.38 15.72 1.11
C GLU A 66 12.12 16.44 0.60
N ARG A 67 12.17 16.98 -0.63
CA ARG A 67 11.03 17.66 -1.26
C ARG A 67 9.88 16.72 -1.63
N GLN A 68 10.19 15.51 -2.07
CA GLN A 68 9.17 14.49 -2.35
C GLN A 68 8.52 14.00 -1.05
N ALA A 69 9.32 13.76 -0.01
CA ALA A 69 8.84 13.37 1.31
C ALA A 69 7.96 14.46 1.94
N GLU A 70 8.38 15.73 1.83
CA GLU A 70 7.61 16.89 2.29
C GLU A 70 6.26 16.99 1.56
N ALA A 71 6.25 16.89 0.23
CA ALA A 71 5.01 16.92 -0.56
C ALA A 71 4.04 15.79 -0.16
N VAL A 72 4.55 14.57 0.04
CA VAL A 72 3.74 13.43 0.49
C VAL A 72 3.23 13.63 1.92
N ALA A 73 4.06 14.16 2.83
CA ALA A 73 3.67 14.44 4.21
C ALA A 73 2.59 15.52 4.30
N LEU A 74 2.66 16.57 3.49
CA LEU A 74 1.63 17.60 3.44
C LEU A 74 0.32 17.03 2.89
N VAL A 75 0.35 16.41 1.71
CA VAL A 75 -0.85 15.96 1.00
C VAL A 75 -1.52 14.76 1.67
N TYR A 76 -0.76 13.74 2.08
CA TYR A 76 -1.33 12.50 2.65
C TYR A 76 -1.17 12.40 4.17
N GLY A 77 -0.22 13.15 4.75
CA GLY A 77 -0.03 13.23 6.20
C GLY A 77 -1.02 14.16 6.87
N LEU A 78 -1.08 15.41 6.40
CA LEU A 78 -1.91 16.50 6.94
C LEU A 78 -3.23 16.71 6.17
N ASP A 79 -3.45 15.96 5.09
CA ASP A 79 -4.65 16.04 4.24
C ASP A 79 -4.89 17.46 3.68
N VAL A 80 -3.81 18.22 3.45
CA VAL A 80 -3.90 19.55 2.83
C VAL A 80 -4.02 19.43 1.31
N THR A 81 -4.69 20.39 0.68
CA THR A 81 -4.81 20.41 -0.79
C THR A 81 -3.45 20.65 -1.45
N GLN A 82 -3.27 20.20 -2.70
CA GLN A 82 -2.03 20.43 -3.45
C GLN A 82 -1.71 21.93 -3.62
N ALA A 83 -2.74 22.78 -3.73
CA ALA A 83 -2.56 24.23 -3.81
C ALA A 83 -2.02 24.81 -2.50
N GLU A 84 -2.50 24.31 -1.37
CA GLU A 84 -2.01 24.72 -0.05
C GLU A 84 -0.60 24.17 0.21
N ALA A 85 -0.34 22.91 -0.14
CA ALA A 85 1.00 22.33 -0.08
C ALA A 85 2.00 23.13 -0.93
N ALA A 86 1.59 23.57 -2.12
CA ALA A 86 2.42 24.40 -3.00
C ALA A 86 2.78 25.74 -2.34
N ARG A 87 1.80 26.37 -1.67
CA ARG A 87 1.99 27.59 -0.90
C ARG A 87 2.97 27.40 0.26
N VAL A 88 2.82 26.31 1.01
CA VAL A 88 3.69 25.99 2.15
C VAL A 88 5.13 25.68 1.69
N MET A 89 5.28 24.92 0.61
CA MET A 89 6.59 24.54 0.07
C MET A 89 7.29 25.64 -0.73
N GLY A 90 6.57 26.70 -1.09
CA GLY A 90 7.06 27.79 -1.96
C GLY A 90 7.27 27.36 -3.42
N VAL A 91 6.49 26.39 -3.91
CA VAL A 91 6.59 25.85 -5.28
C VAL A 91 5.26 26.02 -6.03
N SER A 92 5.24 25.68 -7.32
CA SER A 92 3.99 25.69 -8.09
C SER A 92 3.14 24.44 -7.79
N GLN A 93 1.83 24.54 -7.92
CA GLN A 93 0.93 23.39 -7.75
C GLN A 93 1.28 22.20 -8.68
N PRO A 94 1.63 22.40 -9.97
CA PRO A 94 2.10 21.32 -10.82
C PRO A 94 3.38 20.65 -10.30
N ALA A 95 4.28 21.40 -9.66
CA ALA A 95 5.48 20.81 -9.06
C ALA A 95 5.13 19.89 -7.88
N VAL A 96 4.17 20.27 -7.04
CA VAL A 96 3.66 19.38 -5.97
C VAL A 96 3.08 18.10 -6.56
N ALA A 97 2.28 18.21 -7.61
CA ALA A 97 1.72 17.04 -8.29
C ALA A 97 2.84 16.12 -8.80
N GLN A 98 3.84 16.69 -9.48
CA GLN A 98 5.01 15.93 -9.95
C GLN A 98 5.76 15.26 -8.78
N PHE A 99 6.03 15.96 -7.69
CA PHE A 99 6.69 15.37 -6.52
C PHE A 99 5.90 14.22 -5.90
N THR A 100 4.57 14.36 -5.79
CA THR A 100 3.71 13.28 -5.28
C THR A 100 3.63 12.09 -6.23
N ASP A 101 3.71 12.35 -7.54
CA ASP A 101 3.64 11.33 -8.57
C ASP A 101 4.94 10.51 -8.62
N GLU A 102 6.08 11.19 -8.67
CA GLU A 102 7.40 10.55 -8.59
C GLU A 102 7.58 9.77 -7.28
N ALA A 103 7.10 10.32 -6.16
CA ALA A 103 7.14 9.61 -4.88
C ALA A 103 6.31 8.32 -4.91
N ALA A 104 5.11 8.38 -5.48
CA ALA A 104 4.24 7.21 -5.62
C ALA A 104 4.86 6.15 -6.55
N GLU A 105 5.52 6.55 -7.63
CA GLU A 105 6.23 5.65 -8.54
C GLU A 105 7.41 4.95 -7.84
N ARG A 106 8.20 5.68 -7.04
CA ARG A 106 9.31 5.07 -6.29
C ARG A 106 8.82 4.07 -5.26
N ILE A 107 7.75 4.39 -4.53
CA ILE A 107 7.13 3.46 -3.58
C ILE A 107 6.57 2.24 -4.32
N ALA A 108 5.91 2.43 -5.46
CA ALA A 108 5.41 1.34 -6.30
C ALA A 108 6.56 0.44 -6.80
N ALA A 109 7.70 1.02 -7.17
CA ALA A 109 8.90 0.27 -7.57
C ALA A 109 9.46 -0.58 -6.42
N VAL A 110 9.40 -0.10 -5.17
CA VAL A 110 9.74 -0.91 -3.99
C VAL A 110 8.80 -2.09 -3.84
N TYR A 111 7.48 -1.86 -3.94
CA TYR A 111 6.49 -2.94 -3.89
C TYR A 111 6.68 -3.94 -5.03
N GLN A 112 6.98 -3.48 -6.26
CA GLN A 112 7.35 -4.38 -7.36
C GLN A 112 8.59 -5.20 -7.03
N ARG A 113 9.62 -4.58 -6.44
CA ARG A 113 10.84 -5.28 -6.03
C ARG A 113 10.58 -6.30 -4.92
N TRP A 114 9.67 -6.02 -4.01
CA TRP A 114 9.24 -6.98 -3.00
C TRP A 114 8.37 -8.10 -3.60
N ASN A 115 7.64 -7.79 -4.67
CA ASN A 115 6.87 -8.77 -5.44
C ASN A 115 7.73 -9.62 -6.39
N TYR A 116 9.04 -9.38 -6.50
CA TYR A 116 10.02 -10.28 -7.13
C TYR A 116 10.31 -11.52 -6.26
N GLY A 117 9.24 -12.11 -5.74
CA GLY A 117 9.13 -13.38 -5.04
C GLY A 117 7.72 -13.98 -5.13
N GLU A 118 6.81 -13.39 -5.91
CA GLU A 118 5.50 -13.99 -6.21
C GLU A 118 5.71 -15.15 -7.19
N ILE A 119 6.10 -16.30 -6.64
CA ILE A 119 5.87 -17.59 -7.28
C ILE A 119 4.35 -17.69 -7.40
N THR A 120 3.81 -17.47 -8.59
CA THR A 120 2.47 -17.95 -8.96
C THR A 120 2.54 -19.47 -8.92
N VAL A 121 2.20 -20.06 -7.78
CA VAL A 121 1.89 -21.49 -7.73
C VAL A 121 0.53 -21.64 -8.41
N GLU A 122 0.56 -22.01 -9.68
CA GLU A 122 -0.62 -22.56 -10.34
C GLU A 122 -1.01 -23.82 -9.57
N LEU A 123 -2.09 -23.74 -8.80
CA LEU A 123 -2.70 -24.91 -8.20
C LEU A 123 -3.34 -25.70 -9.35
N GLU A 124 -2.59 -26.63 -9.93
CA GLU A 124 -3.18 -27.72 -10.70
C GLU A 124 -4.08 -28.52 -9.75
N GLY A 125 -5.37 -28.17 -9.76
CA GLY A 125 -6.39 -29.03 -9.24
C GLY A 125 -6.49 -30.25 -10.16
N ASN A 126 -6.15 -31.43 -9.67
CA ASN A 126 -6.93 -32.59 -10.03
C ASN A 126 -7.19 -33.44 -8.79
N GLY A 127 -8.48 -33.56 -8.49
CA GLY A 127 -9.01 -34.14 -7.28
C GLY A 127 -8.74 -35.63 -7.19
N ALA A 128 -8.61 -36.07 -5.95
CA ALA A 128 -8.88 -37.43 -5.58
C ALA A 128 -10.28 -37.84 -6.08
N THR A 129 -10.34 -38.84 -6.94
CA THR A 129 -11.51 -39.72 -7.03
C THR A 129 -11.20 -40.96 -6.21
N ASP A 130 -11.58 -40.88 -4.93
CA ASP A 130 -11.93 -42.04 -4.13
C ASP A 130 -13.22 -42.61 -4.72
N GLU A 131 -13.12 -43.67 -5.53
CA GLU A 131 -14.27 -44.49 -5.90
C GLU A 131 -14.07 -45.89 -5.33
N ILE A 132 -14.82 -46.11 -4.26
CA ILE A 132 -15.11 -47.38 -3.62
C ILE A 132 -16.06 -48.14 -4.54
N VAL A 133 -15.60 -49.23 -5.19
CA VAL A 133 -16.42 -50.43 -5.49
C VAL A 133 -15.53 -51.66 -5.51
#